data_AF-A0A669DGH4-F1
#
_entry.id   AF-A0A669DGH4-F1
#
_cell.length_a   1.000
_cell.length_b   1.000
_cell.length_c   1.000
_cell.angle_alpha   90.00
_cell.angle_beta   90.00
_cell.angle_gamma   90.00
#
_symmetry.space_group_name_H-M   'P 1'
#
loop_
_entity.id
_entity.type
_entity.pdbx_description
1 polymer ?
#
loop_
_entity_poly.entity_id
_entity_poly.type
_entity_poly.pdbx_seq_one_letter_code
_entity_poly.pdbx_strand_id
1 'polypeptide(L)'
;ERCGEYNQSQQSYVIADPDGRFIFVSGNLQGSLVILVSVYGPNWDDGSFIAKLFSSLPNLENCHLIIGGDFNFVQDTLLDRSSTKTCSLSKSAKTLEFFKSQLGIVDPWRHANPSTYGAFSFFLIPTIHIHA
;
A
#
# COMPACT_ATOMS: atom_id res chain seq x y z
N GLU A 1 -39.44 19.93 -19.88
CA GLU A 1 -39.82 19.71 -18.47
C GLU A 1 -38.64 19.04 -17.77
N ARG A 2 -38.31 19.51 -16.56
CA ARG A 2 -37.07 19.25 -15.82
C ARG A 2 -37.40 18.34 -14.63
N CYS A 3 -36.84 17.13 -14.57
CA CYS A 3 -36.72 16.26 -13.38
C CYS A 3 -35.97 14.97 -13.79
N GLY A 4 -34.87 14.53 -13.17
CA GLY A 4 -34.21 15.01 -11.95
C GLY A 4 -32.69 14.85 -12.06
N GLU A 5 -32.01 15.84 -11.51
CA GLU A 5 -30.60 15.74 -11.14
C GLU A 5 -30.46 14.65 -10.08
N TYR A 6 -29.75 13.58 -10.42
CA TYR A 6 -29.32 12.57 -9.46
C TYR A 6 -28.24 13.18 -8.58
N ASN A 7 -28.64 13.93 -7.55
CA ASN A 7 -27.78 14.25 -6.42
C ASN A 7 -27.59 12.97 -5.59
N GLN A 8 -26.69 12.08 -6.03
CA GLN A 8 -26.08 11.13 -5.11
C GLN A 8 -25.13 11.92 -4.22
N SER A 9 -25.56 12.16 -2.99
CA SER A 9 -24.71 12.63 -1.90
C SER A 9 -23.41 11.83 -1.88
N GLN A 10 -22.27 12.53 -1.96
CA GLN A 10 -20.91 12.03 -1.71
C GLN A 10 -20.83 11.48 -0.27
N GLN A 11 -21.33 10.27 -0.05
CA GLN A 11 -21.31 9.66 1.27
C GLN A 11 -20.00 8.91 1.44
N SER A 12 -19.25 9.25 2.49
CA SER A 12 -18.07 8.49 2.89
C SER A 12 -18.47 7.06 3.23
N TYR A 13 -17.64 6.10 2.83
CA TYR A 13 -17.81 4.70 3.16
C TYR A 13 -16.51 4.11 3.71
N VAL A 14 -16.67 3.04 4.47
CA VAL A 14 -15.57 2.30 5.06
C VAL A 14 -15.72 0.82 4.69
N ILE A 15 -14.65 0.21 4.20
CA ILE A 15 -14.58 -1.23 3.94
C ILE A 15 -13.41 -1.77 4.75
N ALA A 16 -13.70 -2.69 5.67
CA ALA A 16 -12.69 -3.32 6.51
C ALA A 16 -12.45 -4.77 6.07
N ASP A 17 -11.18 -5.16 6.01
CA ASP A 17 -10.80 -6.56 5.83
C ASP A 17 -11.20 -7.38 7.06
N PRO A 18 -11.85 -8.56 6.90
CA PRO A 18 -12.21 -9.43 8.02
C PRO A 18 -11.02 -9.87 8.88
N ASP A 19 -9.82 -9.99 8.28
CA ASP A 19 -8.60 -10.40 8.98
C ASP A 19 -7.87 -9.22 9.65
N GLY A 20 -8.44 -8.01 9.55
CA GLY A 20 -7.88 -6.78 10.14
C GLY A 20 -6.59 -6.30 9.45
N ARG A 21 -6.34 -6.72 8.20
CA ARG A 21 -5.08 -6.42 7.49
C ARG A 21 -5.14 -5.17 6.63
N PHE A 22 -6.32 -4.69 6.28
CA PHE A 22 -6.47 -3.41 5.60
C PHE A 22 -7.84 -2.79 5.86
N ILE A 23 -7.91 -1.47 5.68
CA ILE A 23 -9.14 -0.69 5.72
C ILE A 23 -9.12 0.35 4.61
N PHE A 24 -10.22 0.45 3.88
CA PHE A 24 -10.49 1.51 2.91
C PHE A 24 -11.41 2.53 3.56
N VAL A 25 -11.07 3.81 3.42
CA VAL A 25 -11.91 4.94 3.84
C VAL A 25 -12.03 5.89 2.67
N SER A 26 -13.25 6.14 2.21
CA SER A 26 -13.50 7.16 1.19
C SER A 26 -13.99 8.46 1.82
N GLY A 27 -13.62 9.58 1.22
CA GLY A 27 -14.05 10.89 1.66
C GLY A 27 -13.71 11.99 0.67
N ASN A 28 -14.19 13.20 0.95
CA ASN A 28 -13.85 14.38 0.18
C ASN A 28 -12.70 15.13 0.87
N LEU A 29 -11.62 15.39 0.15
CA LEU A 29 -10.51 16.21 0.58
C LEU A 29 -10.37 17.41 -0.38
N GLN A 30 -10.68 18.61 0.11
CA GLN A 30 -10.58 19.87 -0.65
C GLN A 30 -11.35 19.87 -1.99
N GLY A 31 -12.51 19.21 -2.03
CA GLY A 31 -13.33 19.10 -3.24
C GLY A 31 -13.05 17.85 -4.07
N SER A 32 -11.95 17.14 -3.81
CA SER A 32 -11.59 15.92 -4.52
C SER A 32 -12.00 14.67 -3.75
N LEU A 33 -12.56 13.67 -4.45
CA LEU A 33 -12.84 12.37 -3.85
C LEU A 33 -11.52 11.61 -3.65
N VAL A 34 -11.26 11.14 -2.44
CA VAL A 34 -10.05 10.40 -2.06
C VAL A 34 -10.44 9.09 -1.40
N ILE A 35 -9.76 8.00 -1.78
CA ILE A 35 -9.75 6.73 -1.07
C ILE A 35 -8.41 6.61 -0.36
N LEU A 36 -8.47 6.55 0.97
CA LEU A 36 -7.33 6.26 1.84
C LEU A 36 -7.36 4.78 2.20
N VAL A 37 -6.22 4.12 2.04
CA VAL A 37 -6.05 2.71 2.38
C VAL A 37 -4.95 2.58 3.41
N SER A 38 -5.28 2.03 4.57
CA SER A 38 -4.29 1.64 5.58
C SER A 38 -4.07 0.14 5.53
N VAL A 39 -2.82 -0.29 5.41
CA VAL A 39 -2.42 -1.69 5.20
C VAL A 39 -1.48 -2.16 6.33
N TYR A 40 -1.69 -3.39 6.77
CA TYR A 40 -0.77 -4.15 7.60
C TYR A 40 -0.54 -5.54 6.98
N GLY A 41 0.53 -5.66 6.20
CA GLY A 41 0.88 -6.86 5.45
C GLY A 41 1.32 -8.04 6.35
N PRO A 42 1.27 -9.28 5.84
CA PRO A 42 1.77 -10.45 6.56
C PRO A 42 3.30 -10.43 6.70
N ASN A 43 3.82 -11.05 7.76
CA ASN A 43 5.27 -11.16 8.02
C ASN A 43 5.98 -12.17 7.10
N TRP A 44 5.24 -12.90 6.26
CA TRP A 44 5.75 -13.88 5.31
C TRP A 44 5.44 -13.43 3.88
N ASP A 45 6.22 -13.92 2.91
CA ASP A 45 6.01 -13.59 1.50
C ASP A 45 4.71 -14.20 0.98
N ASP A 46 3.73 -13.34 0.73
CA ASP A 46 2.41 -13.71 0.23
C ASP A 46 1.95 -12.70 -0.84
N GLY A 47 2.18 -13.05 -2.10
CA GLY A 47 1.69 -12.25 -3.23
C GLY A 47 0.17 -12.24 -3.34
N SER A 48 -0.52 -13.24 -2.79
CA SER A 48 -1.99 -13.31 -2.84
C SER A 48 -2.65 -12.27 -1.94
N PHE A 49 -2.00 -11.88 -0.84
CA PHE A 49 -2.45 -10.76 -0.01
C PHE A 49 -2.50 -9.45 -0.79
N ILE A 50 -1.45 -9.14 -1.55
CA ILE A 50 -1.40 -7.92 -2.37
C ILE A 50 -2.43 -7.99 -3.50
N ALA A 51 -2.58 -9.16 -4.14
CA ALA A 51 -3.64 -9.36 -5.12
C ALA A 51 -5.04 -9.12 -4.51
N LYS A 52 -5.32 -9.70 -3.33
CA LYS A 52 -6.59 -9.50 -2.59
C LYS A 52 -6.82 -8.01 -2.27
N LEU A 53 -5.80 -7.30 -1.79
CA LEU A 53 -5.88 -5.86 -1.49
C LEU A 53 -6.33 -5.07 -2.73
N PHE A 54 -5.64 -5.23 -3.87
CA PHE A 54 -5.95 -4.48 -5.09
C PHE A 54 -7.25 -4.94 -5.76
N SER A 55 -7.60 -6.23 -5.70
CA SER A 55 -8.89 -6.72 -6.19
C SER A 55 -10.09 -6.29 -5.34
N SER A 56 -9.84 -5.88 -4.08
CA SER A 56 -10.87 -5.33 -3.19
C SER A 56 -11.05 -3.82 -3.34
N LEU A 57 -10.26 -3.16 -4.20
CA LEU A 57 -10.42 -1.74 -4.44
C LEU A 57 -11.78 -1.47 -5.11
N PRO A 58 -12.50 -0.44 -4.65
CA PRO A 58 -13.73 0.02 -5.30
C PRO A 58 -13.40 0.69 -6.64
N ASN A 59 -14.43 1.09 -7.38
CA ASN A 59 -14.22 1.86 -8.63
C ASN A 59 -13.45 3.15 -8.32
N LEU A 60 -12.34 3.35 -9.04
CA LEU A 60 -11.42 4.48 -8.88
C LEU A 60 -11.74 5.65 -9.83
N GLU A 61 -12.81 5.57 -10.63
CA GLU A 61 -13.25 6.65 -11.51
C GLU A 61 -13.41 7.97 -10.75
N ASN A 62 -12.69 9.00 -11.21
CA ASN A 62 -12.68 10.34 -10.62
C ASN A 62 -12.28 10.39 -9.13
N CYS A 63 -11.48 9.42 -8.67
CA CYS A 63 -11.00 9.35 -7.29
C CYS A 63 -9.46 9.29 -7.23
N HIS A 64 -8.87 9.98 -6.24
CA HIS A 64 -7.47 9.80 -5.91
C HIS A 64 -7.28 8.66 -4.91
N LEU A 65 -6.32 7.80 -5.17
CA LEU A 65 -5.98 6.67 -4.31
C LEU A 65 -4.69 6.95 -3.55
N ILE A 66 -4.72 6.81 -2.23
CA ILE A 66 -3.54 6.86 -1.37
C ILE A 66 -3.51 5.57 -0.55
N ILE A 67 -2.44 4.80 -0.71
CA ILE A 67 -2.20 3.57 0.04
C ILE A 67 -0.99 3.77 0.93
N GLY A 68 -1.12 3.48 2.22
CA GLY A 68 -0.03 3.57 3.18
C GLY A 68 -0.18 2.55 4.29
N GLY A 69 0.88 2.42 5.09
CA GLY A 69 0.94 1.45 6.19
C GLY A 69 2.21 0.62 6.13
N ASP A 70 2.19 -0.51 6.82
CA ASP A 70 3.31 -1.44 6.86
C ASP A 70 3.04 -2.61 5.91
N PHE A 71 3.75 -2.64 4.80
CA PHE A 71 3.62 -3.70 3.80
C PHE A 71 4.40 -4.97 4.17
N ASN A 72 5.32 -4.91 5.14
CA ASN A 72 6.20 -6.02 5.55
C ASN A 72 7.10 -6.61 4.43
N PHE A 73 7.40 -5.84 3.38
CA PHE A 73 8.42 -6.18 2.39
C PHE A 73 9.11 -4.94 1.81
N VAL A 74 10.23 -5.16 1.13
CA VAL A 74 10.99 -4.14 0.41
C VAL A 74 10.64 -4.12 -1.09
N GLN A 75 10.62 -2.94 -1.71
CA GLN A 75 10.38 -2.79 -3.15
C GLN A 75 11.70 -2.80 -3.96
N ASP A 76 12.80 -2.35 -3.36
CA ASP A 76 14.16 -2.40 -3.91
C ASP A 76 15.10 -3.15 -2.95
N THR A 77 15.69 -4.26 -3.41
CA THR A 77 16.54 -5.10 -2.57
C THR A 77 17.93 -4.51 -2.29
N LEU A 78 18.34 -3.48 -3.05
CA LEU A 78 19.61 -2.77 -2.91
C LEU A 78 19.45 -1.51 -2.06
N LEU A 79 18.32 -0.81 -2.17
CA LEU A 79 18.14 0.51 -1.55
C LEU A 79 17.31 0.49 -0.26
N ASP A 80 16.36 -0.43 -0.11
CA ASP A 80 15.37 -0.41 0.99
C ASP A 80 15.75 -1.31 2.19
N ARG A 81 16.93 -1.94 2.17
CA ARG A 81 17.42 -2.79 3.27
C ARG A 81 18.92 -2.66 3.47
N SER A 82 19.37 -2.86 4.70
CA SER A 82 20.79 -2.78 5.08
C SER A 82 21.62 -4.01 4.71
N SER A 83 20.98 -5.15 4.42
CA SER A 83 21.69 -6.40 4.16
C SER A 83 22.34 -6.41 2.77
N THR A 84 23.65 -6.64 2.74
CA THR A 84 24.46 -6.76 1.51
C THR A 84 24.21 -8.05 0.71
N LYS A 85 23.46 -9.01 1.27
CA LYS A 85 23.11 -10.24 0.56
C LYS A 85 22.19 -9.94 -0.63
N THR A 86 22.63 -10.28 -1.83
CA THR A 86 21.80 -10.28 -3.03
C THR A 86 20.63 -11.23 -2.85
N CYS A 87 19.42 -10.76 -3.11
CA CYS A 87 18.21 -11.58 -3.11
C CYS A 87 17.26 -11.13 -4.22
N SER A 88 16.43 -12.06 -4.70
CA SER A 88 15.33 -11.73 -5.58
C SER A 88 14.23 -10.96 -4.84
N LEU A 89 13.47 -10.14 -5.57
CA LEU A 89 12.22 -9.56 -5.05
C LEU A 89 11.25 -10.67 -4.61
N SER A 90 10.54 -10.38 -3.52
CA SER A 90 9.47 -11.24 -2.99
C SER A 90 8.30 -11.32 -3.98
N LYS A 91 7.41 -12.31 -3.81
CA LYS A 91 6.17 -12.39 -4.59
C LYS A 91 5.31 -11.16 -4.33
N SER A 92 5.17 -10.72 -3.08
CA SER A 92 4.43 -9.51 -2.72
C SER A 92 4.95 -8.27 -3.44
N ALA A 93 6.28 -8.06 -3.48
CA ALA A 93 6.88 -6.91 -4.17
C ALA A 93 6.62 -6.96 -5.69
N LYS A 94 6.76 -8.12 -6.32
CA LYS A 94 6.46 -8.29 -7.75
C LYS A 94 4.99 -8.05 -8.08
N THR A 95 4.07 -8.53 -7.24
CA THR A 95 2.64 -8.29 -7.40
C THR A 95 2.30 -6.81 -7.22
N LEU A 96 2.92 -6.14 -6.24
CA LEU A 96 2.75 -4.70 -6.06
C LEU A 96 3.24 -3.92 -7.29
N GLU A 97 4.43 -4.24 -7.82
CA GLU A 97 4.94 -3.59 -9.04
C GLU A 97 4.03 -3.79 -10.25
N PHE A 98 3.44 -4.97 -10.41
CA PHE A 98 2.43 -5.21 -11.43
C PHE A 98 1.24 -4.22 -11.28
N PHE A 99 0.62 -4.15 -10.10
CA PHE A 99 -0.52 -3.24 -9.89
C PHE A 99 -0.13 -1.76 -9.99
N LYS A 100 1.06 -1.37 -9.52
CA LYS A 100 1.59 -0.02 -9.69
C LYS A 100 1.65 0.37 -11.16
N SER A 101 2.17 -0.52 -12.01
CA SER A 101 2.23 -0.28 -13.46
C SER A 101 0.85 -0.15 -14.11
N GLN A 102 -0.13 -0.95 -13.68
CA GLN A 102 -1.48 -0.93 -14.25
C GLN A 102 -2.30 0.30 -13.83
N LEU A 103 -2.12 0.75 -12.59
CA LEU A 103 -2.91 1.84 -12.00
C LEU A 103 -2.19 3.19 -12.01
N GLY A 104 -0.95 3.25 -12.50
CA GLY A 104 -0.14 4.47 -12.46
C GLY A 104 0.22 4.90 -11.03
N ILE A 105 0.31 3.97 -10.09
CA ILE A 105 0.65 4.25 -8.69
C ILE A 105 2.16 4.35 -8.57
N VAL A 106 2.61 5.35 -7.82
CA VAL A 106 4.02 5.60 -7.56
C VAL A 106 4.30 5.52 -6.06
N ASP A 107 5.48 5.04 -5.71
CA ASP A 107 6.02 5.22 -4.36
C ASP A 107 6.53 6.67 -4.23
N PRO A 108 5.88 7.52 -3.42
CA PRO A 108 6.24 8.94 -3.35
C PRO A 108 7.64 9.16 -2.78
N TRP A 109 8.09 8.32 -1.84
CA TRP A 109 9.41 8.45 -1.25
C TRP A 109 10.50 8.10 -2.25
N ARG A 110 10.36 6.96 -2.94
CA ARG A 110 11.35 6.51 -3.93
C ARG A 110 11.33 7.37 -5.19
N HIS A 111 10.19 7.96 -5.54
CA HIS A 111 10.10 8.95 -6.62
C HIS A 111 10.91 10.22 -6.33
N ALA A 112 10.79 10.76 -5.11
CA ALA A 112 11.55 11.94 -4.69
C ALA A 112 13.03 11.62 -4.38
N ASN A 113 13.33 10.37 -4.01
CA ASN A 113 14.64 9.91 -3.55
C ASN A 113 15.12 8.66 -4.34
N PRO A 114 15.34 8.77 -5.66
CA PRO A 114 15.52 7.61 -6.53
C PRO A 114 16.75 6.75 -6.17
N SER A 115 17.82 7.36 -5.66
CA SER A 115 19.08 6.67 -5.36
C SER A 115 19.48 6.71 -3.87
N THR A 116 18.62 7.25 -3.00
CA THR A 116 18.93 7.36 -1.57
C THR A 116 18.95 5.97 -0.92
N TYR A 117 20.09 5.62 -0.35
CA TYR A 117 20.31 4.44 0.49
C TYR A 117 20.33 4.84 1.97
N GLY A 118 19.87 3.94 2.85
CA GLY A 118 19.96 4.14 4.30
C GLY A 118 18.73 4.78 4.97
N ALA A 119 17.67 5.06 4.21
CA ALA A 119 16.39 5.54 4.74
C ALA A 119 15.49 4.35 5.07
N PHE A 120 15.64 3.80 6.28
CA PHE A 120 14.89 2.62 6.74
C PHE A 120 13.77 3.01 7.71
N SER A 121 12.62 2.34 7.61
CA SER A 121 11.44 2.55 8.48
C SER A 121 11.34 1.55 9.64
N PHE A 122 12.11 0.46 9.62
CA PHE A 122 12.05 -0.61 10.60
C PHE A 122 13.45 -1.11 10.98
N PHE A 123 13.65 -1.40 12.26
CA PHE A 123 14.89 -1.96 12.80
C PHE A 123 14.54 -3.13 13.73
N LEU A 124 15.19 -4.28 13.50
CA LEU A 124 15.08 -5.43 14.40
C LEU A 124 15.71 -5.08 15.76
N ILE A 125 15.01 -5.43 16.85
CA ILE A 125 15.60 -5.37 18.20
C ILE A 125 16.70 -6.44 18.27
N PRO A 126 17.90 -6.13 18.78
CA PRO A 126 18.94 -7.13 18.95
C PRO A 126 18.44 -8.24 19.88
N THR A 127 18.35 -9.47 19.38
CA THR A 127 18.07 -10.63 20.22
C THR A 127 19.31 -10.90 21.08
N ILE A 128 19.22 -10.69 22.40
CA ILE A 128 20.25 -11.17 23.32
C ILE A 128 20.08 -12.69 23.40
N HIS A 129 20.96 -13.43 22.74
CA HIS A 129 21.09 -14.86 22.96
C HIS A 129 21.74 -15.10 24.33
N ILE A 130 20.93 -15.25 25.37
CA ILE A 130 21.37 -15.84 26.63
C ILE A 130 21.53 -17.34 26.41
N HIS A 131 22.78 -17.78 26.25
CA HIS A 131 23.13 -19.19 26.39
C HIS A 131 23.01 -19.54 27.88
N ALA A 132 22.10 -20.46 28.21
CA ALA A 132 22.01 -21.12 29.51
C ALA A 132 22.88 -22.39 29.52
#